data_AF-A0A258KES4-F1
#
_entry.id   AF-A0A258KES4-F1
#
_cell.length_a   1.000
_cell.length_b   1.000
_cell.length_c   1.000
_cell.angle_alpha   90.00
_cell.angle_beta   90.00
_cell.angle_gamma   90.00
#
_symmetry.space_group_name_H-M   'P 1'
#
loop_
_entity.id
_entity.type
_entity.pdbx_description
1 polymer ?
#
loop_
_entity_poly.entity_id
_entity_poly.type
_entity_poly.pdbx_seq_one_letter_code
_entity_poly.pdbx_strand_id
1 'polypeptide(L)'
;AEAIAYLEGDDAAALVTKARKASARDDESDAAPVLDHLFADLSNEQAVCLAQAFASHSLLANIGEDVAGRRRHAEAAALPGDERPRTLVDAVAALKAGGKSDADIARIFAAMNVVPVLTAHPTEVRRRSMVDRETEISRLMALRRHHLPADLESDIRERLFREIALMWRTRLYRPERITVKDEIRNALSIVRTSILPAIIDLYGDWTAQIAHNAELAPLLKMGSWLGGDRDGHPGVNGDTLKLALSSQSRVILDWYAGEVRKLWSNLAISTAYTPVSDELMALAGQAKDPSVHRIDEPYRLALELVFDRLTAVSQKLTGQPVAYANGATDVEPYAHPDGFVADLSIVIDSLARNGGERLVGTSLRTLVEVAKACGFHLMSLDLRQNADVHERTLHELFQRAGTGVRYLELPEEDRCKVLIEELSHQRPLVSPFTAYGEETRRELATMEAAAQAVRDYGHGCLGAYVISKSATLSDILEPLVLLKQVGLVWGGAAPRSSVKISPLFETIEDLEQGPRVLRQWLELPISRTILGDKPVQEIM
;
A
#
# COMPACT_ATOMS: atom_id res chain seq x y z
N ALA A 1 29.60 -3.32 22.94
CA ALA A 1 30.87 -3.27 23.70
C ALA A 1 31.87 -4.23 23.07
N GLU A 2 31.58 -5.54 23.05
CA GLU A 2 32.43 -6.56 22.41
C GLU A 2 32.82 -6.23 20.96
N ALA A 3 31.85 -5.90 20.10
CA ALA A 3 32.13 -5.53 18.70
C ALA A 3 32.98 -4.24 18.56
N ILE A 4 32.86 -3.29 19.50
CA ILE A 4 33.64 -2.04 19.47
C ILE A 4 35.09 -2.34 19.86
N ALA A 5 35.29 -3.13 20.92
CA ALA A 5 36.63 -3.56 21.34
C ALA A 5 37.34 -4.32 20.21
N TYR A 6 36.64 -5.23 19.54
CA TYR A 6 37.18 -6.01 18.42
C TYR A 6 37.54 -5.14 17.20
N LEU A 7 36.75 -4.11 16.87
CA LEU A 7 36.91 -3.34 15.63
C LEU A 7 37.71 -2.04 15.79
N GLU A 8 37.62 -1.39 16.94
CA GLU A 8 38.17 -0.06 17.21
C GLU A 8 39.17 -0.06 18.40
N GLY A 9 39.35 -1.19 19.08
CA GLY A 9 40.26 -1.36 20.20
C GLY A 9 39.63 -1.09 21.57
N ASP A 10 40.33 -1.52 22.63
CA ASP A 10 39.85 -1.47 24.01
C ASP A 10 39.64 -0.04 24.52
N ASP A 11 40.47 0.91 24.08
CA ASP A 11 40.37 2.32 24.48
C ASP A 11 39.05 2.95 24.00
N ALA A 12 38.63 2.65 22.76
CA ALA A 12 37.35 3.12 22.22
C ALA A 12 36.17 2.51 22.99
N ALA A 13 36.24 1.21 23.31
CA ALA A 13 35.22 0.54 24.11
C ALA A 13 35.13 1.10 25.55
N ALA A 14 36.28 1.42 26.16
CA ALA A 14 36.36 2.06 27.47
C ALA A 14 35.75 3.47 27.45
N LEU A 15 36.05 4.27 26.43
CA LEU A 15 35.47 5.61 26.23
C LEU A 15 33.94 5.55 26.12
N VAL A 16 33.40 4.67 25.26
CA VAL A 16 31.94 4.47 25.12
C VAL A 16 31.31 4.04 26.44
N THR A 17 31.96 3.15 27.20
CA THR A 17 31.47 2.69 28.50
C THR A 17 31.46 3.82 29.53
N LYS A 18 32.50 4.66 29.56
CA LYS A 18 32.57 5.86 30.41
C LYS A 18 31.44 6.83 30.09
N ALA A 19 31.22 7.13 28.80
CA ALA A 19 30.16 8.01 28.34
C ALA A 19 28.76 7.50 28.73
N ARG A 20 28.48 6.20 28.54
CA ARG A 20 27.20 5.59 28.96
C ARG A 20 26.96 5.68 30.46
N LYS A 21 27.99 5.42 31.29
CA LYS A 21 27.88 5.52 32.74
C LYS A 21 27.64 6.95 33.21
N ALA A 22 28.24 7.95 32.55
CA ALA A 22 28.00 9.35 32.83
C ALA A 22 26.55 9.73 32.48
N SER A 23 26.06 9.35 31.29
CA SER A 23 24.68 9.62 30.86
C SER A 23 23.63 8.93 31.74
N ALA A 24 23.88 7.71 32.23
CA ALA A 24 22.94 7.02 33.13
C ALA A 24 22.87 7.61 34.56
N ARG A 25 23.77 8.54 34.92
CA ARG A 25 23.82 9.21 36.22
C ARG A 25 23.23 10.62 36.18
N ASP A 26 22.77 11.10 35.03
CA ASP A 26 22.26 12.46 34.84
C ASP A 26 20.87 12.71 35.48
N ASP A 27 20.19 11.64 35.91
CA ASP A 27 19.00 11.72 36.77
C ASP A 27 19.35 11.99 38.26
N GLU A 28 20.63 11.94 38.65
CA GLU A 28 21.14 12.38 39.95
C GLU A 28 21.86 13.72 39.74
N SER A 29 21.44 14.77 40.46
CA SER A 29 21.64 16.21 40.15
C SER A 29 23.08 16.77 40.03
N ASP A 30 24.12 15.95 39.89
CA ASP A 30 25.55 16.34 39.86
C ASP A 30 26.33 15.85 38.61
N ALA A 31 25.69 15.24 37.59
CA ALA A 31 26.41 14.66 36.44
C ALA A 31 26.64 15.61 35.24
N ALA A 32 25.90 16.71 35.12
CA ALA A 32 26.05 17.69 34.03
C ALA A 32 27.51 18.20 33.83
N PRO A 33 28.28 18.54 34.89
CA PRO A 33 29.68 18.97 34.72
C PRO A 33 30.57 17.87 34.13
N VAL A 34 30.26 16.60 34.41
CA VAL A 34 31.05 15.44 33.94
C VAL A 34 30.83 15.20 32.46
N LEU A 35 29.60 15.38 31.97
CA LEU A 35 29.30 15.28 30.54
C LEU A 35 29.92 16.44 29.76
N ASP A 36 29.80 17.67 30.26
CA ASP A 36 30.41 18.86 29.63
C ASP A 36 31.92 18.72 29.49
N HIS A 37 32.62 18.27 30.53
CA HIS A 37 34.05 17.99 30.46
C HIS A 37 34.40 16.79 29.57
N LEU A 38 33.57 15.73 29.58
CA LEU A 38 33.80 14.57 28.73
C LEU A 38 33.71 14.91 27.25
N PHE A 39 32.78 15.79 26.87
CA PHE A 39 32.57 16.20 25.48
C PHE A 39 33.53 17.31 25.02
N ALA A 40 34.00 18.18 25.94
CA ALA A 40 34.91 19.28 25.62
C ALA A 40 36.30 18.80 25.13
N ASP A 41 36.77 17.66 25.63
CA ASP A 41 38.12 17.15 25.35
C ASP A 41 38.16 16.08 24.23
N LEU A 42 37.05 15.82 23.55
CA LEU A 42 37.00 14.79 22.50
C LEU A 42 37.70 15.24 21.22
N SER A 43 38.49 14.34 20.63
CA SER A 43 38.87 14.49 19.23
C SER A 43 37.65 14.29 18.32
N ASN A 44 37.71 14.81 17.08
CA ASN A 44 36.65 14.58 16.09
C ASN A 44 36.39 13.08 15.85
N GLU A 45 37.43 12.25 15.85
CA GLU A 45 37.30 10.80 15.68
C GLU A 45 36.58 10.14 16.86
N GLN A 46 36.90 10.57 18.09
CA GLN A 46 36.23 10.10 19.30
C GLN A 46 34.77 10.54 19.35
N ALA A 47 34.46 11.77 18.94
CA ALA A 47 33.11 12.28 18.86
C ALA A 47 32.27 11.49 17.85
N VAL A 48 32.82 11.18 16.66
CA VAL A 48 32.15 10.35 15.65
C VAL A 48 31.92 8.92 16.17
N CYS A 49 32.92 8.31 16.81
CA CYS A 49 32.81 6.98 17.41
C CYS A 49 31.72 6.93 18.50
N LEU A 50 31.66 7.94 19.36
CA LEU A 50 30.63 8.05 20.39
C LEU A 50 29.23 8.22 19.79
N ALA A 51 29.07 9.14 18.84
CA ALA A 51 27.79 9.35 18.16
C ALA A 51 27.30 8.06 17.50
N GLN A 52 28.19 7.34 16.82
CA GLN A 52 27.89 6.04 16.22
C GLN A 52 27.52 4.98 17.27
N ALA A 53 28.21 4.95 18.40
CA ALA A 53 27.93 4.02 19.49
C ALA A 53 26.58 4.24 20.15
N PHE A 54 26.18 5.50 20.37
CA PHE A 54 24.88 5.83 20.93
C PHE A 54 23.75 5.58 19.92
N ALA A 55 23.92 5.96 18.66
CA ALA A 55 22.96 5.66 17.60
C ALA A 55 22.74 4.15 17.44
N SER A 56 23.83 3.37 17.35
CA SER A 56 23.77 1.90 17.25
C SER A 56 23.13 1.29 18.49
N HIS A 57 23.38 1.84 19.68
CA HIS A 57 22.76 1.35 20.91
C HIS A 57 21.25 1.58 20.95
N SER A 58 20.80 2.79 20.56
CA SER A 58 19.38 3.11 20.48
C SER A 58 18.66 2.19 19.50
N LEU A 59 19.24 1.94 18.32
CA LEU A 59 18.68 0.99 17.35
C LEU A 59 18.58 -0.44 17.90
N LEU A 60 19.64 -0.93 18.55
CA LEU A 60 19.62 -2.26 19.18
C LEU A 60 18.63 -2.35 20.36
N ALA A 61 18.44 -1.27 21.11
CA ALA A 61 17.45 -1.20 22.19
C ALA A 61 16.03 -1.31 21.63
N ASN A 62 15.72 -0.56 20.56
CA ASN A 62 14.44 -0.63 19.87
C ASN A 62 14.17 -2.05 19.34
N ILE A 63 15.16 -2.69 18.69
CA ILE A 63 15.04 -4.08 18.24
C ILE A 63 14.76 -5.02 19.43
N GLY A 64 15.47 -4.84 20.55
CA GLY A 64 15.26 -5.64 21.75
C GLY A 64 13.85 -5.51 22.30
N GLU A 65 13.32 -4.29 22.35
CA GLU A 65 11.94 -4.00 22.76
C GLU A 65 10.92 -4.61 21.79
N ASP A 66 11.12 -4.46 20.48
CA ASP A 66 10.24 -5.03 19.45
C ASP A 66 10.18 -6.55 19.50
N VAL A 67 11.33 -7.22 19.69
CA VAL A 67 11.38 -8.68 19.82
C VAL A 67 10.72 -9.13 21.12
N ALA A 68 10.98 -8.44 22.24
CA ALA A 68 10.35 -8.74 23.52
C ALA A 68 8.83 -8.50 23.49
N GLY A 69 8.38 -7.42 22.84
CA GLY A 69 6.97 -7.09 22.63
C GLY A 69 6.26 -8.16 21.81
N ARG A 70 6.80 -8.53 20.64
CA ARG A 70 6.25 -9.62 19.81
C ARG A 70 6.16 -10.94 20.56
N ARG A 71 7.19 -11.27 21.35
CA ARG A 71 7.21 -12.47 22.17
C ARG A 71 6.12 -12.43 23.25
N ARG A 72 5.98 -11.31 23.97
CA ARG A 72 4.90 -11.12 24.97
C ARG A 72 3.52 -11.27 24.32
N HIS A 73 3.30 -10.69 23.15
CA HIS A 73 2.03 -10.86 22.43
C HIS A 73 1.76 -12.32 22.05
N ALA A 74 2.77 -13.05 21.56
CA ALA A 74 2.62 -14.46 21.23
C ALA A 74 2.34 -15.33 22.47
N GLU A 75 3.00 -15.03 23.60
CA GLU A 75 2.77 -15.71 24.88
C GLU A 75 1.37 -15.40 25.45
N ALA A 76 0.94 -14.13 25.39
CA ALA A 76 -0.41 -13.71 25.79
C ALA A 76 -1.50 -14.36 24.92
N ALA A 77 -1.27 -14.50 23.61
CA ALA A 77 -2.19 -15.21 22.73
C ALA A 77 -2.31 -16.72 23.09
N ALA A 78 -1.24 -17.34 23.57
CA ALA A 78 -1.22 -18.75 23.95
C ALA A 78 -1.93 -19.02 25.30
N LEU A 79 -1.98 -18.05 26.22
CA LEU A 79 -2.59 -18.18 27.54
C LEU A 79 -4.06 -17.69 27.55
N PRO A 80 -5.00 -18.33 28.26
CA PRO A 80 -6.36 -17.81 28.44
C PRO A 80 -6.35 -16.57 29.36
N GLY A 81 -6.93 -15.44 28.96
CA GLY A 81 -7.05 -14.24 29.81
C GLY A 81 -7.39 -12.93 29.06
N ASP A 82 -7.59 -11.84 29.82
CA ASP A 82 -7.98 -10.50 29.33
C ASP A 82 -6.87 -9.75 28.57
N GLU A 83 -5.63 -10.24 28.59
CA GLU A 83 -4.48 -9.61 27.92
C GLU A 83 -4.36 -9.98 26.43
N ARG A 84 -5.30 -10.79 25.90
CA ARG A 84 -5.32 -11.13 24.47
C ARG A 84 -5.66 -9.92 23.60
N PRO A 85 -4.95 -9.69 22.48
CA PRO A 85 -5.34 -8.66 21.52
C PRO A 85 -6.77 -8.90 21.04
N ARG A 86 -7.61 -7.86 21.04
CA ARG A 86 -8.97 -7.97 20.49
C ARG A 86 -8.89 -8.06 18.97
N THR A 87 -9.37 -9.16 18.41
CA THR A 87 -9.42 -9.39 16.96
C THR A 87 -10.81 -9.07 16.40
N LEU A 88 -10.90 -8.98 15.07
CA LEU A 88 -12.21 -8.88 14.41
C LEU A 88 -13.10 -10.12 14.70
N VAL A 89 -12.48 -11.29 14.85
CA VAL A 89 -13.18 -12.53 15.22
C VAL A 89 -13.83 -12.38 16.60
N ASP A 90 -13.09 -11.86 17.58
CA ASP A 90 -13.61 -11.60 18.94
C ASP A 90 -14.73 -10.57 18.93
N ALA A 91 -14.60 -9.53 18.10
CA ALA A 91 -15.63 -8.51 17.95
C ALA A 91 -16.93 -9.10 17.38
N VAL A 92 -16.85 -9.97 16.36
CA VAL A 92 -18.01 -10.68 15.81
C VAL A 92 -18.64 -11.60 16.86
N ALA A 93 -17.82 -12.36 17.59
CA ALA A 93 -18.30 -13.25 18.64
C ALA A 93 -19.04 -12.46 19.75
N ALA A 94 -18.50 -11.32 20.18
CA ALA A 94 -19.15 -10.42 21.13
C ALA A 94 -20.47 -9.85 20.59
N LEU A 95 -20.54 -9.46 19.31
CA LEU A 95 -21.78 -8.97 18.71
C LEU A 95 -22.85 -10.06 18.63
N LYS A 96 -22.48 -11.30 18.27
CA LYS A 96 -23.37 -12.46 18.28
C LYS A 96 -23.87 -12.77 19.68
N ALA A 97 -22.99 -12.74 20.69
CA ALA A 97 -23.38 -12.89 22.09
C ALA A 97 -24.32 -11.78 22.58
N GLY A 98 -24.18 -10.56 22.02
CA GLY A 98 -25.11 -9.44 22.22
C GLY A 98 -26.40 -9.53 21.41
N GLY A 99 -26.67 -10.62 20.70
CA GLY A 99 -27.92 -10.88 19.99
C GLY A 99 -27.96 -10.42 18.53
N LYS A 100 -26.84 -10.04 17.90
CA LYS A 100 -26.79 -9.72 16.46
C LYS A 100 -26.82 -10.98 15.61
N SER A 101 -27.66 -10.98 14.57
CA SER A 101 -27.75 -12.09 13.61
C SER A 101 -26.65 -12.02 12.54
N ASP A 102 -26.40 -13.12 11.84
CA ASP A 102 -25.44 -13.13 10.72
C ASP A 102 -25.79 -12.10 9.63
N ALA A 103 -27.09 -11.89 9.38
CA ALA A 103 -27.56 -10.86 8.44
C ALA A 103 -27.22 -9.42 8.88
N ASP A 104 -27.16 -9.15 10.19
CA ASP A 104 -26.74 -7.83 10.69
C ASP A 104 -25.23 -7.65 10.52
N ILE A 105 -24.45 -8.70 10.81
CA ILE A 105 -22.99 -8.68 10.62
C ILE A 105 -22.64 -8.48 9.15
N ALA A 106 -23.28 -9.21 8.25
CA ALA A 106 -23.10 -9.06 6.80
C ALA A 106 -23.40 -7.63 6.33
N ARG A 107 -24.45 -6.98 6.88
CA ARG A 107 -24.79 -5.59 6.57
C ARG A 107 -23.72 -4.61 7.06
N ILE A 108 -23.16 -4.82 8.26
CA ILE A 108 -22.08 -4.01 8.81
C ILE A 108 -20.82 -4.15 7.93
N PHE A 109 -20.45 -5.37 7.59
CA PHE A 109 -19.30 -5.65 6.73
C PHE A 109 -19.43 -5.07 5.33
N ALA A 110 -20.61 -5.16 4.73
CA ALA A 110 -20.87 -4.54 3.42
C ALA A 110 -20.74 -3.00 3.43
N ALA A 111 -20.83 -2.36 4.61
CA ALA A 111 -20.68 -0.92 4.79
C ALA A 111 -19.27 -0.52 5.29
N MET A 112 -18.41 -1.48 5.64
CA MET A 112 -17.09 -1.21 6.21
C MET A 112 -16.04 -1.11 5.11
N ASN A 113 -15.16 -0.12 5.20
CA ASN A 113 -14.02 0.05 4.32
C ASN A 113 -12.86 0.68 5.09
N VAL A 114 -11.85 -0.13 5.41
CA VAL A 114 -10.64 0.31 6.13
C VAL A 114 -9.48 0.34 5.15
N VAL A 115 -8.84 1.51 5.00
CA VAL A 115 -7.75 1.71 4.05
C VAL A 115 -6.57 2.40 4.74
N PRO A 116 -5.62 1.66 5.34
CA PRO A 116 -4.38 2.26 5.82
C PRO A 116 -3.57 2.77 4.62
N VAL A 117 -3.15 4.03 4.69
CA VAL A 117 -2.43 4.70 3.60
C VAL A 117 -0.94 4.82 3.95
N LEU A 118 -0.08 4.21 3.14
CA LEU A 118 1.36 4.32 3.30
C LEU A 118 1.87 5.65 2.76
N THR A 119 2.60 6.39 3.59
CA THR A 119 3.28 7.63 3.21
C THR A 119 4.79 7.41 3.12
N ALA A 120 5.48 8.24 2.34
CA ALA A 120 6.93 8.32 2.44
C ALA A 120 7.31 8.82 3.85
N HIS A 121 8.41 8.32 4.39
CA HIS A 121 8.95 8.85 5.64
C HIS A 121 9.89 10.02 5.31
N PRO A 122 9.51 11.28 5.62
CA PRO A 122 10.18 12.48 5.10
C PRO A 122 11.65 12.62 5.54
N THR A 123 12.07 11.85 6.56
CA THR A 123 13.42 11.86 7.12
C THR A 123 14.05 10.47 7.18
N GLU A 124 13.69 9.53 6.29
CA GLU A 124 14.34 8.20 6.30
C GLU A 124 15.79 8.29 5.81
N VAL A 125 16.68 8.68 6.72
CA VAL A 125 18.10 8.86 6.49
C VAL A 125 18.83 7.52 6.44
N ARG A 126 18.21 6.43 6.93
CA ARG A 126 18.87 5.13 7.05
C ARG A 126 19.05 4.44 5.71
N ARG A 127 20.17 3.74 5.56
CA ARG A 127 20.45 2.91 4.40
C ARG A 127 19.67 1.61 4.49
N ARG A 128 19.24 1.08 3.34
CA ARG A 128 18.60 -0.25 3.27
C ARG A 128 19.46 -1.35 3.89
N SER A 129 20.77 -1.30 3.69
CA SER A 129 21.73 -2.23 4.31
C SER A 129 21.67 -2.21 5.84
N MET A 130 21.26 -1.09 6.45
CA MET A 130 21.03 -1.00 7.88
C MET A 130 19.73 -1.70 8.26
N VAL A 131 18.63 -1.40 7.56
CA VAL A 131 17.32 -2.06 7.78
C VAL A 131 17.39 -3.57 7.60
N ASP A 132 18.10 -4.05 6.58
CA ASP A 132 18.33 -5.49 6.35
C ASP A 132 19.06 -6.12 7.55
N ARG A 133 20.01 -5.37 8.14
CA ARG A 133 20.77 -5.81 9.32
C ARG A 133 19.91 -5.82 10.58
N GLU A 134 19.10 -4.78 10.80
CA GLU A 134 18.13 -4.72 11.90
C GLU A 134 17.14 -5.89 11.82
N THR A 135 16.70 -6.25 10.59
CA THR A 135 15.81 -7.40 10.33
C THR A 135 16.48 -8.72 10.70
N GLU A 136 17.73 -8.93 10.30
CA GLU A 136 18.46 -10.17 10.62
C GLU A 136 18.78 -10.27 12.12
N ILE A 137 19.18 -9.18 12.77
CA ILE A 137 19.38 -9.12 14.22
C ILE A 137 18.07 -9.45 14.93
N SER A 138 16.96 -8.86 14.52
CA SER A 138 15.62 -9.16 15.05
C SER A 138 15.27 -10.63 14.92
N ARG A 139 15.55 -11.24 13.75
CA ARG A 139 15.30 -12.66 13.48
C ARG A 139 16.13 -13.56 14.40
N LEU A 140 17.43 -13.28 14.53
CA LEU A 140 18.34 -14.02 15.41
C LEU A 140 17.94 -13.88 16.89
N MET A 141 17.54 -12.69 17.32
CA MET A 141 17.03 -12.46 18.68
C MET A 141 15.72 -13.22 18.94
N ALA A 142 14.81 -13.28 17.96
CA ALA A 142 13.56 -14.03 18.08
C ALA A 142 13.77 -15.55 18.16
N LEU A 143 14.86 -16.08 17.59
CA LEU A 143 15.23 -17.49 17.74
C LEU A 143 15.76 -17.83 19.14
N ARG A 144 16.22 -16.83 19.89
CA ARG A 144 16.78 -17.02 21.23
C ARG A 144 15.67 -17.33 22.26
N ARG A 145 15.39 -18.60 22.45
CA ARG A 145 14.44 -19.12 23.46
C ARG A 145 15.15 -19.40 24.79
N HIS A 146 14.39 -19.51 25.89
CA HIS A 146 14.96 -19.78 27.23
C HIS A 146 15.69 -21.12 27.35
N HIS A 147 15.42 -22.08 26.47
CA HIS A 147 16.02 -23.41 26.49
C HIS A 147 16.52 -23.78 25.09
N LEU A 148 17.71 -23.31 24.74
CA LEU A 148 18.39 -23.70 23.51
C LEU A 148 19.53 -24.69 23.82
N PRO A 149 19.79 -25.66 22.93
CA PRO A 149 21.04 -26.42 22.94
C PRO A 149 22.27 -25.48 22.92
N ALA A 150 23.33 -25.83 23.63
CA ALA A 150 24.49 -24.97 23.83
C ALA A 150 25.24 -24.65 22.52
N ASP A 151 25.28 -25.58 21.57
CA ASP A 151 25.83 -25.40 20.23
C ASP A 151 25.02 -24.37 19.42
N LEU A 152 23.70 -24.44 19.49
CA LEU A 152 22.81 -23.50 18.81
C LEU A 152 22.85 -22.10 19.46
N GLU A 153 22.94 -22.00 20.79
CA GLU A 153 23.12 -20.71 21.46
C GLU A 153 24.46 -20.06 21.07
N SER A 154 25.53 -20.86 20.97
CA SER A 154 26.84 -20.38 20.53
C SER A 154 26.81 -19.88 19.08
N ASP A 155 26.21 -20.64 18.15
CA ASP A 155 26.06 -20.23 16.74
C ASP A 155 25.21 -18.96 16.59
N ILE A 156 24.09 -18.84 17.32
CA ILE A 156 23.27 -17.62 17.31
C ILE A 156 24.06 -16.42 17.85
N ARG A 157 24.83 -16.60 18.93
CA ARG A 157 25.66 -15.53 19.50
C ARG A 157 26.72 -15.06 18.52
N GLU A 158 27.41 -15.98 17.85
CA GLU A 158 28.42 -15.64 16.84
C GLU A 158 27.81 -14.89 15.65
N ARG A 159 26.64 -15.33 15.18
CA ARG A 159 25.90 -14.62 14.12
C ARG A 159 25.47 -13.23 14.58
N LEU A 160 24.93 -13.08 15.79
CA LEU A 160 24.57 -11.76 16.34
C LEU A 160 25.79 -10.84 16.42
N PHE A 161 26.94 -11.35 16.89
CA PHE A 161 28.19 -10.60 16.90
C PHE A 161 28.56 -10.11 15.50
N ARG A 162 28.55 -11.01 14.50
CA ARG A 162 28.83 -10.68 13.10
C ARG A 162 27.88 -9.61 12.55
N GLU A 163 26.58 -9.74 12.79
CA GLU A 163 25.60 -8.78 12.29
C GLU A 163 25.76 -7.40 12.96
N ILE A 164 26.04 -7.35 14.27
CA ILE A 164 26.33 -6.10 15.00
C ILE A 164 27.65 -5.48 14.53
N ALA A 165 28.69 -6.29 14.26
CA ALA A 165 29.96 -5.81 13.72
C ALA A 165 29.79 -5.24 12.30
N LEU A 166 28.98 -5.89 11.46
CA LEU A 166 28.63 -5.39 10.12
C LEU A 166 27.79 -4.12 10.20
N MET A 167 26.85 -4.05 11.14
CA MET A 167 26.09 -2.83 11.46
C MET A 167 27.04 -1.68 11.82
N TRP A 168 28.02 -1.93 12.67
CA TRP A 168 29.05 -0.96 13.06
C TRP A 168 29.91 -0.49 11.87
N ARG A 169 30.27 -1.37 10.93
CA ARG A 169 31.02 -0.96 9.73
C ARG A 169 30.14 -0.36 8.63
N THR A 170 28.82 -0.40 8.78
CA THR A 170 27.88 0.15 7.80
C THR A 170 27.57 1.60 8.12
N ARG A 171 27.69 2.47 7.11
CA ARG A 171 27.31 3.88 7.26
C ARG A 171 25.82 3.98 7.60
N LEU A 172 25.52 4.56 8.76
CA LEU A 172 24.15 4.72 9.29
C LEU A 172 23.29 5.60 8.37
N TYR A 173 23.85 6.71 7.90
CA TYR A 173 23.12 7.72 7.13
C TYR A 173 23.47 7.71 5.63
N ARG A 174 22.51 8.15 4.82
CA ARG A 174 22.73 8.48 3.41
C ARG A 174 23.25 9.92 3.30
N PRO A 175 24.34 10.18 2.56
CA PRO A 175 24.79 11.55 2.27
C PRO A 175 23.94 12.23 1.19
N GLU A 176 23.23 11.46 0.36
CA GLU A 176 22.41 11.94 -0.75
C GLU A 176 20.92 11.83 -0.45
N ARG A 177 20.13 12.73 -1.03
CA ARG A 177 18.66 12.71 -0.93
C ARG A 177 18.10 11.48 -1.62
N ILE A 178 17.09 10.84 -1.01
CA ILE A 178 16.41 9.69 -1.60
C ILE A 178 15.59 10.14 -2.81
N THR A 179 15.65 9.37 -3.89
CA THR A 179 14.79 9.60 -5.08
C THR A 179 13.41 8.97 -4.84
N VAL A 180 12.35 9.51 -5.47
CA VAL A 180 10.99 8.93 -5.39
C VAL A 180 11.00 7.43 -5.75
N LYS A 181 11.81 7.04 -6.75
CA LYS A 181 12.00 5.64 -7.14
C LYS A 181 12.58 4.77 -6.02
N ASP A 182 13.48 5.30 -5.21
CA ASP A 182 14.02 4.59 -4.05
C ASP A 182 13.00 4.51 -2.91
N GLU A 183 12.18 5.54 -2.70
CA GLU A 183 11.08 5.51 -1.72
C GLU A 183 10.06 4.43 -2.07
N ILE A 184 9.60 4.39 -3.33
CA ILE A 184 8.71 3.33 -3.85
C ILE A 184 9.33 1.95 -3.60
N ARG A 185 10.62 1.77 -3.92
CA ARG A 185 11.31 0.48 -3.73
C ARG A 185 11.40 0.08 -2.26
N ASN A 186 11.68 1.02 -1.36
CA ASN A 186 11.79 0.76 0.07
C ASN A 186 10.42 0.39 0.65
N ALA A 187 9.37 1.15 0.33
CA ALA A 187 8.01 0.87 0.76
C ALA A 187 7.55 -0.51 0.27
N LEU A 188 7.74 -0.83 -1.01
CA LEU A 188 7.38 -2.15 -1.55
C LEU A 188 8.18 -3.30 -0.95
N SER A 189 9.40 -3.04 -0.46
CA SER A 189 10.15 -4.04 0.31
C SER A 189 9.42 -4.39 1.60
N ILE A 190 8.96 -3.39 2.35
CA ILE A 190 8.18 -3.58 3.59
C ILE A 190 6.83 -4.25 3.27
N VAL A 191 6.18 -3.82 2.19
CA VAL A 191 4.90 -4.41 1.77
C VAL A 191 5.08 -5.90 1.48
N ARG A 192 6.12 -6.27 0.72
CA ARG A 192 6.41 -7.66 0.38
C ARG A 192 6.75 -8.53 1.58
N THR A 193 7.54 -8.01 2.53
CA THR A 193 8.05 -8.82 3.66
C THR A 193 7.09 -8.89 4.84
N SER A 194 6.23 -7.90 5.01
CA SER A 194 5.45 -7.73 6.25
C SER A 194 3.96 -7.49 5.98
N ILE A 195 3.60 -6.50 5.16
CA ILE A 195 2.19 -6.09 5.01
C ILE A 195 1.37 -7.10 4.22
N LEU A 196 1.85 -7.55 3.05
CA LEU A 196 1.13 -8.51 2.22
C LEU A 196 0.95 -9.86 2.96
N PRO A 197 1.99 -10.45 3.60
CA PRO A 197 1.79 -11.61 4.46
C PRO A 197 0.74 -11.40 5.56
N ALA A 198 0.77 -10.25 6.26
CA ALA A 198 -0.22 -9.96 7.30
C ALA A 198 -1.65 -9.85 6.74
N ILE A 199 -1.83 -9.25 5.56
CA ILE A 199 -3.14 -9.17 4.88
C ILE A 199 -3.64 -10.59 4.54
N ILE A 200 -2.76 -11.44 4.01
CA ILE A 200 -3.10 -12.83 3.66
C ILE A 200 -3.53 -13.60 4.90
N ASP A 201 -2.78 -13.48 5.99
CA ASP A 201 -3.09 -14.15 7.27
C ASP A 201 -4.44 -13.65 7.83
N LEU A 202 -4.67 -12.33 7.83
CA LEU A 202 -5.94 -11.74 8.29
C LEU A 202 -7.14 -12.24 7.48
N TYR A 203 -7.06 -12.19 6.15
CA TYR A 203 -8.16 -12.68 5.30
C TYR A 203 -8.34 -14.20 5.41
N GLY A 204 -7.27 -14.97 5.59
CA GLY A 204 -7.35 -16.41 5.87
C GLY A 204 -8.10 -16.69 7.17
N ASP A 205 -7.74 -16.00 8.24
CA ASP A 205 -8.38 -16.15 9.55
C ASP A 205 -9.85 -15.72 9.51
N TRP A 206 -10.16 -14.59 8.87
CA TRP A 206 -11.54 -14.09 8.76
C TRP A 206 -12.41 -15.01 7.92
N THR A 207 -11.89 -15.52 6.81
CA THR A 207 -12.63 -16.46 5.96
C THR A 207 -12.95 -17.75 6.70
N ALA A 208 -11.98 -18.28 7.45
CA ALA A 208 -12.15 -19.52 8.20
C ALA A 208 -13.09 -19.36 9.42
N GLN A 209 -12.93 -18.28 10.18
CA GLN A 209 -13.55 -18.14 11.51
C GLN A 209 -14.83 -17.29 11.52
N ILE A 210 -14.96 -16.33 10.61
CA ILE A 210 -16.09 -15.40 10.57
C ILE A 210 -17.09 -15.79 9.49
N ALA A 211 -16.61 -15.93 8.25
CA ALA A 211 -17.49 -16.25 7.12
C ALA A 211 -17.84 -17.76 7.08
N HIS A 212 -17.19 -18.60 7.89
CA HIS A 212 -17.33 -20.05 7.85
C HIS A 212 -17.18 -20.62 6.43
N ASN A 213 -16.18 -20.11 5.69
CA ASN A 213 -15.91 -20.41 4.29
C ASN A 213 -16.90 -19.80 3.27
N ALA A 214 -17.82 -18.93 3.68
CA ALA A 214 -18.56 -18.05 2.76
C ALA A 214 -17.69 -16.88 2.28
N GLU A 215 -18.20 -16.12 1.31
CA GLU A 215 -17.53 -14.90 0.84
C GLU A 215 -17.57 -13.79 1.90
N LEU A 216 -16.47 -13.03 1.99
CA LEU A 216 -16.37 -11.84 2.82
C LEU A 216 -16.39 -10.59 1.92
N ALA A 217 -16.85 -9.46 2.45
CA ALA A 217 -16.60 -8.19 1.79
C ALA A 217 -15.09 -7.84 1.91
N PRO A 218 -14.49 -7.12 0.95
CA PRO A 218 -13.10 -6.67 1.06
C PRO A 218 -13.00 -5.54 2.10
N LEU A 219 -12.92 -5.93 3.38
CA LEU A 219 -12.98 -5.04 4.55
C LEU A 219 -11.75 -4.15 4.68
N LEU A 220 -10.58 -4.73 4.42
CA LEU A 220 -9.27 -4.10 4.56
C LEU A 220 -8.60 -4.04 3.20
N LYS A 221 -8.33 -2.81 2.75
CA LYS A 221 -7.54 -2.53 1.54
C LYS A 221 -6.34 -1.68 1.95
N MET A 222 -5.41 -1.48 1.02
CA MET A 222 -4.24 -0.64 1.27
C MET A 222 -4.25 0.56 0.34
N GLY A 223 -3.84 1.72 0.85
CA GLY A 223 -3.58 2.92 0.07
C GLY A 223 -2.09 3.30 0.12
N SER A 224 -1.66 4.18 -0.78
CA SER A 224 -0.30 4.72 -0.78
C SER A 224 -0.26 6.11 -1.41
N TRP A 225 0.56 6.99 -0.85
CA TRP A 225 0.90 8.29 -1.42
C TRP A 225 2.18 8.26 -2.27
N LEU A 226 2.95 7.17 -2.18
CA LEU A 226 4.23 7.06 -2.87
C LEU A 226 4.06 7.05 -4.39
N GLY A 227 4.57 8.10 -5.04
CA GLY A 227 4.44 8.31 -6.48
C GLY A 227 3.18 9.06 -6.90
N GLY A 228 2.29 9.42 -5.97
CA GLY A 228 1.06 10.19 -6.23
C GLY A 228 0.97 11.54 -5.49
N ASP A 229 1.69 11.70 -4.37
CA ASP A 229 1.79 12.98 -3.65
C ASP A 229 2.84 13.91 -4.27
N ARG A 230 2.36 14.97 -4.91
CA ARG A 230 3.18 15.98 -5.61
C ARG A 230 3.18 17.34 -4.92
N ASP A 231 2.48 17.48 -3.80
CA ASP A 231 2.46 18.72 -3.04
C ASP A 231 3.85 19.06 -2.51
N GLY A 232 4.42 20.18 -2.97
CA GLY A 232 5.78 20.60 -2.64
C GLY A 232 6.90 19.67 -3.14
N HIS A 233 6.59 18.60 -3.88
CA HIS A 233 7.56 17.58 -4.29
C HIS A 233 7.74 17.51 -5.83
N PRO A 234 8.62 18.34 -6.43
CA PRO A 234 8.77 18.41 -7.89
C PRO A 234 9.31 17.12 -8.52
N GLY A 235 9.82 16.17 -7.75
CA GLY A 235 10.23 14.86 -8.24
C GLY A 235 9.09 13.89 -8.54
N VAL A 236 7.85 14.18 -8.10
CA VAL A 236 6.68 13.32 -8.33
C VAL A 236 5.92 13.82 -9.56
N ASN A 237 5.62 12.91 -10.49
CA ASN A 237 4.97 13.19 -11.77
C ASN A 237 4.31 11.91 -12.35
N GLY A 238 3.78 12.01 -13.58
CA GLY A 238 3.18 10.88 -14.27
C GLY A 238 4.08 9.64 -14.44
N ASP A 239 5.41 9.81 -14.56
CA ASP A 239 6.34 8.67 -14.68
C ASP A 239 6.52 7.97 -13.34
N THR A 240 6.59 8.71 -12.22
CA THR A 240 6.64 8.11 -10.89
C THR A 240 5.34 7.41 -10.53
N LEU A 241 4.19 7.93 -10.97
CA LEU A 241 2.89 7.28 -10.79
C LEU A 241 2.84 5.94 -11.52
N LYS A 242 3.24 5.90 -12.81
CA LYS A 242 3.32 4.66 -13.60
C LYS A 242 4.30 3.66 -12.98
N LEU A 243 5.45 4.14 -12.51
CA LEU A 243 6.46 3.31 -11.86
C LEU A 243 5.96 2.72 -10.55
N ALA A 244 5.23 3.50 -9.74
CA ALA A 244 4.62 3.03 -8.51
C ALA A 244 3.66 1.89 -8.84
N LEU A 245 2.62 2.15 -9.64
CA LEU A 245 1.60 1.16 -10.04
C LEU A 245 2.20 -0.12 -10.63
N SER A 246 3.13 -0.02 -11.58
CA SER A 246 3.73 -1.21 -12.20
C SER A 246 4.57 -2.02 -11.21
N SER A 247 5.26 -1.36 -10.28
CA SER A 247 6.06 -2.02 -9.25
C SER A 247 5.20 -2.74 -8.20
N GLN A 248 4.10 -2.15 -7.75
CA GLN A 248 3.14 -2.84 -6.84
C GLN A 248 2.41 -3.97 -7.56
N SER A 249 2.00 -3.74 -8.81
CA SER A 249 1.34 -4.75 -9.65
C SER A 249 2.22 -5.99 -9.80
N ARG A 250 3.52 -5.78 -10.02
CA ARG A 250 4.48 -6.89 -10.08
C ARG A 250 4.48 -7.74 -8.81
N VAL A 251 4.49 -7.10 -7.64
CA VAL A 251 4.50 -7.80 -6.34
C VAL A 251 3.26 -8.69 -6.18
N ILE A 252 2.07 -8.15 -6.44
CA ILE A 252 0.83 -8.90 -6.21
C ILE A 252 0.56 -9.96 -7.29
N LEU A 253 0.87 -9.68 -8.55
CA LEU A 253 0.71 -10.65 -9.64
C LEU A 253 1.68 -11.83 -9.51
N ASP A 254 2.92 -11.59 -9.08
CA ASP A 254 3.87 -12.67 -8.77
C ASP A 254 3.36 -13.55 -7.62
N TRP A 255 2.70 -12.96 -6.62
CA TRP A 255 2.08 -13.71 -5.52
C TRP A 255 0.89 -14.54 -6.00
N TYR A 256 -0.07 -13.94 -6.74
CA TYR A 256 -1.21 -14.66 -7.32
C TYR A 256 -0.74 -15.84 -8.18
N ALA A 257 0.24 -15.60 -9.06
CA ALA A 257 0.80 -16.64 -9.92
C ALA A 257 1.43 -17.79 -9.10
N GLY A 258 2.12 -17.47 -8.00
CA GLY A 258 2.66 -18.45 -7.07
C GLY A 258 1.57 -19.30 -6.40
N GLU A 259 0.48 -18.69 -5.94
CA GLU A 259 -0.66 -19.43 -5.34
C GLU A 259 -1.37 -20.30 -6.37
N VAL A 260 -1.62 -19.78 -7.57
CA VAL A 260 -2.20 -20.56 -8.68
C VAL A 260 -1.32 -21.77 -9.02
N ARG A 261 0.01 -21.62 -9.02
CA ARG A 261 0.94 -22.75 -9.24
C ARG A 261 0.86 -23.81 -8.14
N LYS A 262 0.73 -23.40 -6.88
CA LYS A 262 0.53 -24.34 -5.76
C LYS A 262 -0.79 -25.11 -5.92
N LEU A 263 -1.87 -24.40 -6.24
CA LEU A 263 -3.18 -25.00 -6.49
C LEU A 263 -3.11 -25.98 -7.66
N TRP A 264 -2.49 -25.58 -8.77
CA TRP A 264 -2.28 -26.43 -9.95
C TRP A 264 -1.51 -27.71 -9.60
N SER A 265 -0.46 -27.62 -8.78
CA SER A 265 0.29 -28.80 -8.33
C SER A 265 -0.58 -29.76 -7.51
N ASN A 266 -1.42 -29.22 -6.62
CA ASN A 266 -2.18 -30.00 -5.62
C ASN A 266 -3.51 -30.54 -6.14
N LEU A 267 -4.16 -29.87 -7.09
CA LEU A 267 -5.49 -30.24 -7.61
C LEU A 267 -5.41 -31.17 -8.83
N ALA A 268 -4.67 -32.28 -8.66
CA ALA A 268 -4.52 -33.37 -9.62
C ALA A 268 -5.76 -34.28 -9.70
N ILE A 269 -6.95 -33.69 -9.76
CA ILE A 269 -8.20 -34.43 -9.64
C ILE A 269 -8.61 -34.93 -11.02
N SER A 270 -8.60 -36.26 -11.18
CA SER A 270 -9.00 -36.93 -12.42
C SER A 270 -10.51 -37.15 -12.48
N THR A 271 -11.06 -36.88 -13.66
CA THR A 271 -12.47 -37.17 -14.03
C THR A 271 -12.81 -38.66 -13.97
N ALA A 272 -11.81 -39.55 -13.89
CA ALA A 272 -12.04 -40.98 -13.68
C ALA A 272 -12.60 -41.30 -12.28
N TYR A 273 -12.37 -40.44 -11.29
CA TYR A 273 -12.76 -40.67 -9.89
C TYR A 273 -13.80 -39.70 -9.38
N THR A 274 -13.78 -38.45 -9.87
CA THR A 274 -14.63 -37.37 -9.34
C THR A 274 -15.30 -36.62 -10.49
N PRO A 275 -16.63 -36.44 -10.48
CA PRO A 275 -17.31 -35.58 -11.45
C PRO A 275 -16.84 -34.13 -11.30
N VAL A 276 -17.05 -33.34 -12.34
CA VAL A 276 -16.71 -31.91 -12.38
C VAL A 276 -17.86 -31.14 -12.97
N SER A 277 -17.96 -29.84 -12.66
CA SER A 277 -19.03 -29.02 -13.21
C SER A 277 -18.79 -28.68 -14.69
N ASP A 278 -19.88 -28.41 -15.41
CA ASP A 278 -19.83 -28.02 -16.83
C ASP A 278 -19.06 -26.71 -17.03
N GLU A 279 -19.18 -25.78 -16.07
CA GLU A 279 -18.45 -24.51 -16.12
C GLU A 279 -16.94 -24.70 -16.01
N LEU A 280 -16.49 -25.63 -15.14
CA LEU A 280 -15.07 -25.96 -15.02
C LEU A 280 -14.56 -26.63 -16.29
N MET A 281 -15.34 -27.55 -16.88
CA MET A 281 -14.98 -28.18 -18.15
C MET A 281 -14.87 -27.17 -19.29
N ALA A 282 -15.77 -26.19 -19.35
CA ALA A 282 -15.71 -25.11 -20.33
C ALA A 282 -14.47 -24.20 -20.13
N LEU A 283 -14.08 -23.94 -18.89
CA LEU A 283 -12.85 -23.20 -18.57
C LEU A 283 -11.60 -24.01 -18.94
N ALA A 284 -11.55 -25.29 -18.57
CA ALA A 284 -10.46 -26.20 -18.89
C ALA A 284 -10.27 -26.39 -20.41
N GLY A 285 -11.37 -26.44 -21.16
CA GLY A 285 -11.35 -26.58 -22.63
C GLY A 285 -10.77 -25.38 -23.39
N GLN A 286 -10.53 -24.26 -22.72
CA GLN A 286 -9.87 -23.08 -23.28
C GLN A 286 -8.33 -23.11 -23.12
N ALA A 287 -7.77 -24.09 -22.40
CA ALA A 287 -6.33 -24.23 -22.27
C ALA A 287 -5.66 -24.48 -23.63
N LYS A 288 -4.55 -23.78 -23.91
CA LYS A 288 -3.78 -23.97 -25.14
C LYS A 288 -2.83 -25.16 -24.98
N ASP A 289 -2.77 -26.01 -26.01
CA ASP A 289 -1.85 -27.17 -26.10
C ASP A 289 -1.77 -28.02 -24.82
N PRO A 290 -2.90 -28.52 -24.29
CA PRO A 290 -2.89 -29.29 -23.05
C PRO A 290 -2.07 -30.58 -23.21
N SER A 291 -1.28 -30.91 -22.19
CA SER A 291 -0.55 -32.18 -22.17
C SER A 291 -1.52 -33.36 -22.25
N VAL A 292 -1.23 -34.31 -23.15
CA VAL A 292 -2.01 -35.55 -23.32
C VAL A 292 -2.13 -36.34 -22.01
N HIS A 293 -1.14 -36.20 -21.12
CA HIS A 293 -1.11 -36.85 -19.81
C HIS A 293 -1.96 -36.19 -18.74
N ARG A 294 -2.59 -35.04 -19.04
CA ARG A 294 -3.38 -34.25 -18.08
C ARG A 294 -4.78 -33.93 -18.59
N ILE A 295 -5.18 -34.53 -19.71
CA ILE A 295 -6.47 -34.24 -20.36
C ILE A 295 -7.66 -34.62 -19.48
N ASP A 296 -7.48 -35.59 -18.58
CA ASP A 296 -8.48 -36.03 -17.62
C ASP A 296 -8.42 -35.26 -16.29
N GLU A 297 -7.54 -34.25 -16.15
CA GLU A 297 -7.34 -33.42 -14.95
C GLU A 297 -7.83 -31.96 -15.17
N PRO A 298 -9.14 -31.71 -15.29
CA PRO A 298 -9.71 -30.42 -15.72
C PRO A 298 -9.37 -29.25 -14.78
N TYR A 299 -9.22 -29.50 -13.47
CA TYR A 299 -8.79 -28.45 -12.53
C TYR A 299 -7.40 -27.92 -12.85
N ARG A 300 -6.46 -28.80 -13.24
CA ARG A 300 -5.12 -28.37 -13.66
C ARG A 300 -5.16 -27.59 -14.96
N LEU A 301 -5.95 -28.03 -15.94
CA LEU A 301 -6.09 -27.34 -17.22
C LEU A 301 -6.68 -25.94 -17.04
N ALA A 302 -7.72 -25.81 -16.21
CA ALA A 302 -8.30 -24.51 -15.87
C ALA A 302 -7.28 -23.60 -15.18
N LEU A 303 -6.54 -24.11 -14.19
CA LEU A 303 -5.52 -23.33 -13.47
C LEU A 303 -4.29 -22.97 -14.33
N GLU A 304 -3.96 -23.77 -15.34
CA GLU A 304 -2.95 -23.45 -16.35
C GLU A 304 -3.38 -22.25 -17.18
N LEU A 305 -4.61 -22.23 -17.67
CA LEU A 305 -5.18 -21.07 -18.36
C LEU A 305 -5.21 -19.82 -17.46
N VAL A 306 -5.63 -19.98 -16.19
CA VAL A 306 -5.64 -18.87 -15.22
C VAL A 306 -4.24 -18.30 -15.01
N PHE A 307 -3.22 -19.16 -14.92
CA PHE A 307 -1.82 -18.75 -14.80
C PHE A 307 -1.35 -18.00 -16.04
N ASP A 308 -1.70 -18.47 -17.24
CA ASP A 308 -1.33 -17.81 -18.49
C ASP A 308 -2.02 -16.44 -18.61
N ARG A 309 -3.31 -16.33 -18.28
CA ARG A 309 -4.00 -15.04 -18.25
C ARG A 309 -3.36 -14.05 -17.26
N LEU A 310 -2.93 -14.50 -16.07
CA LEU A 310 -2.16 -13.66 -15.14
C LEU A 310 -0.80 -13.25 -15.72
N THR A 311 -0.14 -14.16 -16.44
CA THR A 311 1.12 -13.86 -17.14
C THR A 311 0.92 -12.76 -18.17
N ALA A 312 -0.14 -12.85 -18.99
CA ALA A 312 -0.51 -11.84 -19.97
C ALA A 312 -0.83 -10.48 -19.32
N VAL A 313 -1.56 -10.48 -18.21
CA VAL A 313 -1.83 -9.26 -17.42
C VAL A 313 -0.52 -8.62 -16.96
N SER A 314 0.40 -9.40 -16.40
CA SER A 314 1.69 -8.88 -15.93
C SER A 314 2.53 -8.32 -17.08
N GLN A 315 2.52 -8.96 -18.25
CA GLN A 315 3.20 -8.45 -19.43
C GLN A 315 2.62 -7.12 -19.89
N LYS A 316 1.29 -6.99 -19.91
CA LYS A 316 0.61 -5.73 -20.26
C LYS A 316 0.94 -4.60 -19.29
N LEU A 317 0.89 -4.87 -17.98
CA LEU A 317 0.98 -3.84 -16.94
C LEU A 317 2.42 -3.51 -16.52
N THR A 318 3.33 -4.48 -16.59
CA THR A 318 4.70 -4.38 -16.08
C THR A 318 5.77 -4.57 -17.15
N GLY A 319 5.39 -4.99 -18.36
CA GLY A 319 6.32 -5.30 -19.45
C GLY A 319 7.09 -6.61 -19.26
N GLN A 320 6.72 -7.42 -18.26
CA GLN A 320 7.42 -8.66 -17.90
C GLN A 320 6.40 -9.76 -17.53
N PRO A 321 6.69 -11.04 -17.81
CA PRO A 321 5.83 -12.13 -17.35
C PRO A 321 5.95 -12.30 -15.82
N VAL A 322 4.92 -12.88 -15.20
CA VAL A 322 4.92 -13.22 -13.76
C VAL A 322 6.08 -14.15 -13.39
N ALA A 323 6.40 -14.21 -12.10
CA ALA A 323 7.31 -15.22 -11.57
C ALA A 323 6.87 -16.64 -11.96
N TYR A 324 7.86 -17.53 -12.16
CA TYR A 324 7.67 -18.94 -12.55
C TYR A 324 7.11 -19.19 -13.95
N ALA A 325 6.86 -18.14 -14.75
CA ALA A 325 6.54 -18.31 -16.16
C ALA A 325 7.79 -18.74 -16.95
N ASN A 326 7.61 -19.61 -17.94
CA ASN A 326 8.69 -20.04 -18.84
C ASN A 326 9.00 -19.00 -19.93
N GLY A 327 8.20 -17.95 -20.03
CA GLY A 327 8.35 -16.89 -21.03
C GLY A 327 7.10 -16.04 -21.16
N ALA A 328 7.03 -15.32 -22.28
CA ALA A 328 5.85 -14.60 -22.71
C ALA A 328 4.70 -15.56 -23.05
N THR A 329 3.46 -15.11 -22.86
CA THR A 329 2.27 -15.78 -23.38
C THR A 329 1.55 -14.88 -24.40
N ASP A 330 0.75 -15.49 -25.25
CA ASP A 330 -0.13 -14.88 -26.25
C ASP A 330 -1.63 -15.10 -25.91
N VAL A 331 -1.92 -15.57 -24.70
CA VAL A 331 -3.28 -15.67 -24.17
C VAL A 331 -3.83 -14.27 -23.88
N GLU A 332 -5.11 -14.04 -24.14
CA GLU A 332 -5.77 -12.77 -23.85
C GLU A 332 -5.72 -12.48 -22.33
N PRO A 333 -5.20 -11.31 -21.89
CA PRO A 333 -5.17 -10.95 -20.48
C PRO A 333 -6.58 -10.74 -19.92
N TYR A 334 -6.74 -10.92 -18.61
CA TYR A 334 -7.94 -10.42 -17.94
C TYR A 334 -8.07 -8.90 -18.14
N ALA A 335 -9.27 -8.45 -18.52
CA ALA A 335 -9.57 -7.03 -18.60
C ALA A 335 -9.55 -6.37 -17.21
N HIS A 336 -10.12 -7.05 -16.21
CA HIS A 336 -10.23 -6.59 -14.82
C HIS A 336 -10.05 -7.75 -13.82
N PRO A 337 -9.69 -7.46 -12.55
CA PRO A 337 -9.55 -8.48 -11.50
C PRO A 337 -10.79 -9.35 -11.28
N ASP A 338 -11.99 -8.84 -11.57
CA ASP A 338 -13.24 -9.59 -11.43
C ASP A 338 -13.26 -10.84 -12.32
N GLY A 339 -12.61 -10.81 -13.49
CA GLY A 339 -12.48 -11.99 -14.34
C GLY A 339 -11.62 -13.08 -13.71
N PHE A 340 -10.53 -12.69 -13.03
CA PHE A 340 -9.68 -13.61 -12.29
C PHE A 340 -10.42 -14.22 -11.09
N VAL A 341 -11.16 -13.39 -10.35
CA VAL A 341 -12.01 -13.84 -9.24
C VAL A 341 -13.10 -14.81 -9.73
N ALA A 342 -13.73 -14.52 -10.87
CA ALA A 342 -14.77 -15.37 -11.46
C ALA A 342 -14.21 -16.75 -11.83
N ASP A 343 -13.06 -16.82 -12.50
CA ASP A 343 -12.44 -18.10 -12.88
C ASP A 343 -12.07 -18.94 -11.63
N LEU A 344 -11.54 -18.32 -10.56
CA LEU A 344 -11.29 -19.01 -9.29
C LEU A 344 -12.58 -19.47 -8.59
N SER A 345 -13.66 -18.68 -8.71
CA SER A 345 -14.97 -19.03 -8.13
C SER A 345 -15.57 -20.26 -8.81
N ILE A 346 -15.38 -20.42 -10.13
CA ILE A 346 -15.74 -21.66 -10.85
C ILE A 346 -15.01 -22.88 -10.26
N VAL A 347 -13.72 -22.73 -9.94
CA VAL A 347 -12.93 -23.80 -9.31
C VAL A 347 -13.47 -24.13 -7.92
N ILE A 348 -13.75 -23.12 -7.09
CA ILE A 348 -14.34 -23.29 -5.75
C ILE A 348 -15.67 -24.04 -5.83
N ASP A 349 -16.57 -23.59 -6.70
CA ASP A 349 -17.90 -24.15 -6.88
C ASP A 349 -17.86 -25.61 -7.31
N SER A 350 -17.01 -25.95 -8.28
CA SER A 350 -16.88 -27.33 -8.73
C SER A 350 -16.31 -28.24 -7.63
N LEU A 351 -15.32 -27.78 -6.86
CA LEU A 351 -14.77 -28.52 -5.73
C LEU A 351 -15.81 -28.74 -4.63
N ALA A 352 -16.56 -27.70 -4.26
CA ALA A 352 -17.59 -27.77 -3.23
C ALA A 352 -18.70 -28.76 -3.61
N ARG A 353 -19.19 -28.71 -4.86
CA ARG A 353 -20.26 -29.59 -5.37
C ARG A 353 -19.83 -31.07 -5.45
N ASN A 354 -18.59 -31.35 -5.84
CA ASN A 354 -18.16 -32.71 -6.20
C ASN A 354 -17.23 -33.39 -5.18
N GLY A 355 -16.54 -32.62 -4.34
CA GLY A 355 -15.60 -33.12 -3.32
C GLY A 355 -15.86 -32.62 -1.90
N GLY A 356 -16.82 -31.70 -1.73
CA GLY A 356 -17.20 -31.11 -0.45
C GLY A 356 -16.30 -29.95 0.01
N GLU A 357 -16.82 -29.16 0.95
CA GLU A 357 -16.20 -27.92 1.44
C GLU A 357 -14.75 -28.06 1.93
N ARG A 358 -14.41 -29.21 2.52
CA ARG A 358 -13.04 -29.45 3.03
C ARG A 358 -12.00 -29.55 1.91
N LEU A 359 -12.40 -29.92 0.70
CA LEU A 359 -11.49 -30.06 -0.45
C LEU A 359 -11.13 -28.70 -1.08
N VAL A 360 -12.02 -27.70 -0.96
CA VAL A 360 -11.75 -26.32 -1.41
C VAL A 360 -10.54 -25.74 -0.66
N GLY A 361 -10.50 -25.97 0.65
CA GLY A 361 -9.45 -25.46 1.54
C GLY A 361 -9.52 -23.95 1.75
N THR A 362 -8.74 -23.46 2.71
CA THR A 362 -8.68 -22.03 3.05
C THR A 362 -7.87 -21.24 2.03
N SER A 363 -6.76 -21.79 1.53
CA SER A 363 -5.84 -21.06 0.64
C SER A 363 -6.50 -20.54 -0.65
N LEU A 364 -7.36 -21.33 -1.30
CA LEU A 364 -8.08 -20.89 -2.50
C LEU A 364 -9.06 -19.76 -2.19
N ARG A 365 -9.76 -19.83 -1.05
CA ARG A 365 -10.69 -18.76 -0.63
C ARG A 365 -9.94 -17.50 -0.23
N THR A 366 -8.83 -17.62 0.51
CA THR A 366 -7.94 -16.51 0.83
C THR A 366 -7.42 -15.83 -0.44
N LEU A 367 -7.04 -16.60 -1.47
CA LEU A 367 -6.61 -16.05 -2.76
C LEU A 367 -7.71 -15.18 -3.39
N VAL A 368 -8.96 -15.66 -3.40
CA VAL A 368 -10.11 -14.90 -3.91
C VAL A 368 -10.33 -13.61 -3.12
N GLU A 369 -10.32 -13.68 -1.79
CA GLU A 369 -10.57 -12.51 -0.94
C GLU A 369 -9.44 -11.46 -1.06
N VAL A 370 -8.18 -11.90 -1.12
CA VAL A 370 -7.05 -11.00 -1.39
C VAL A 370 -7.11 -10.44 -2.81
N ALA A 371 -7.59 -11.19 -3.81
CA ALA A 371 -7.82 -10.68 -5.16
C ALA A 371 -8.89 -9.58 -5.20
N LYS A 372 -9.99 -9.74 -4.45
CA LYS A 372 -11.03 -8.71 -4.29
C LYS A 372 -10.51 -7.46 -3.57
N ALA A 373 -9.65 -7.64 -2.55
CA ALA A 373 -9.12 -6.52 -1.75
C ALA A 373 -8.02 -5.72 -2.46
N CYS A 374 -7.10 -6.40 -3.14
CA CYS A 374 -5.90 -5.80 -3.72
C CYS A 374 -5.99 -5.53 -5.24
N GLY A 375 -6.89 -6.23 -5.95
CA GLY A 375 -6.94 -6.21 -7.42
C GLY A 375 -5.57 -6.48 -8.07
N PHE A 376 -5.35 -5.97 -9.28
CA PHE A 376 -4.04 -6.06 -9.95
C PHE A 376 -3.08 -4.93 -9.59
N HIS A 377 -3.47 -4.03 -8.69
CA HIS A 377 -2.70 -2.83 -8.32
C HIS A 377 -2.13 -2.89 -6.90
N LEU A 378 -2.48 -3.89 -6.06
CA LEU A 378 -2.06 -4.08 -4.67
C LEU A 378 -2.55 -3.02 -3.68
N MET A 379 -2.20 -1.75 -3.92
CA MET A 379 -2.58 -0.60 -3.10
C MET A 379 -3.10 0.51 -4.01
N SER A 380 -4.19 1.16 -3.63
CA SER A 380 -4.70 2.33 -4.37
C SER A 380 -3.75 3.51 -4.17
N LEU A 381 -3.48 4.26 -5.23
CA LEU A 381 -2.65 5.47 -5.13
C LEU A 381 -3.53 6.71 -5.00
N ASP A 382 -3.29 7.49 -3.95
CA ASP A 382 -3.89 8.82 -3.85
C ASP A 382 -3.08 9.80 -4.68
N LEU A 383 -3.77 10.77 -5.29
CA LEU A 383 -3.16 11.89 -5.98
C LEU A 383 -3.28 13.10 -5.07
N ARG A 384 -2.18 13.75 -4.70
CA ARG A 384 -2.24 14.94 -3.82
C ARG A 384 -1.55 16.14 -4.44
N GLN A 385 -2.21 17.30 -4.46
CA GLN A 385 -1.64 18.55 -4.97
C GLN A 385 -2.26 19.77 -4.31
N ASN A 386 -1.47 20.85 -4.25
CA ASN A 386 -1.85 22.14 -3.68
C ASN A 386 -2.89 22.88 -4.53
N ALA A 387 -3.91 23.45 -3.88
CA ALA A 387 -4.95 24.26 -4.51
C ALA A 387 -4.37 25.40 -5.37
N ASP A 388 -3.33 26.10 -4.91
CA ASP A 388 -2.73 27.22 -5.65
C ASP A 388 -2.21 26.78 -7.05
N VAL A 389 -1.77 25.52 -7.18
CA VAL A 389 -1.30 24.96 -8.46
C VAL A 389 -2.49 24.74 -9.40
N HIS A 390 -3.64 24.31 -8.86
CA HIS A 390 -4.88 24.16 -9.64
C HIS A 390 -5.34 25.50 -10.18
N GLU A 391 -5.37 26.54 -9.34
CA GLU A 391 -5.74 27.90 -9.73
C GLU A 391 -4.91 28.42 -10.92
N ARG A 392 -3.58 28.32 -10.82
CA ARG A 392 -2.65 28.78 -11.87
C ARG A 392 -2.79 27.98 -13.16
N THR A 393 -2.94 26.66 -13.03
CA THR A 393 -3.14 25.76 -14.17
C THR A 393 -4.42 26.13 -14.91
N LEU A 394 -5.54 26.28 -14.18
CA LEU A 394 -6.82 26.67 -14.76
C LEU A 394 -6.79 28.06 -15.39
N HIS A 395 -6.12 29.01 -14.74
CA HIS A 395 -5.93 30.33 -15.31
C HIS A 395 -5.25 30.28 -16.67
N GLU A 396 -4.15 29.53 -16.82
CA GLU A 396 -3.50 29.36 -18.12
C GLU A 396 -4.45 28.67 -19.11
N LEU A 397 -5.16 27.61 -18.71
CA LEU A 397 -6.10 26.93 -19.60
C LEU A 397 -7.18 27.87 -20.16
N PHE A 398 -7.78 28.72 -19.33
CA PHE A 398 -8.77 29.71 -19.78
C PHE A 398 -8.17 30.76 -20.72
N GLN A 399 -6.98 31.27 -20.42
CA GLN A 399 -6.28 32.22 -21.28
C GLN A 399 -5.97 31.62 -22.66
N ARG A 400 -5.47 30.38 -22.69
CA ARG A 400 -5.13 29.66 -23.93
C ARG A 400 -6.35 29.24 -24.75
N ALA A 401 -7.47 28.95 -24.08
CA ALA A 401 -8.75 28.66 -24.74
C ALA A 401 -9.42 29.91 -25.33
N GLY A 402 -8.92 31.11 -25.05
CA GLY A 402 -9.45 32.36 -25.59
C GLY A 402 -10.82 32.74 -25.04
N THR A 403 -11.17 32.26 -23.84
CA THR A 403 -12.48 32.54 -23.22
C THR A 403 -12.59 33.98 -22.67
N GLY A 404 -11.47 34.70 -22.58
CA GLY A 404 -11.40 36.03 -21.96
C GLY A 404 -11.43 36.01 -20.42
N VAL A 405 -11.51 34.83 -19.81
CA VAL A 405 -11.57 34.68 -18.34
C VAL A 405 -10.19 34.87 -17.73
N ARG A 406 -10.07 35.88 -16.85
CA ARG A 406 -8.88 36.10 -16.01
C ARG A 406 -9.08 35.49 -14.64
N TYR A 407 -9.02 34.16 -14.58
CA TYR A 407 -9.44 33.35 -13.43
C TYR A 407 -8.90 33.83 -12.06
N LEU A 408 -7.59 34.11 -11.94
CA LEU A 408 -6.98 34.55 -10.70
C LEU A 408 -7.49 35.92 -10.20
N GLU A 409 -8.01 36.76 -11.09
CA GLU A 409 -8.57 38.09 -10.76
C GLU A 409 -10.05 38.01 -10.34
N LEU A 410 -10.71 36.86 -10.48
CA LEU A 410 -12.12 36.70 -10.15
C LEU A 410 -12.33 36.57 -8.64
N PRO A 411 -13.41 37.17 -8.09
CA PRO A 411 -13.87 36.85 -6.75
C PRO A 411 -14.42 35.42 -6.69
N GLU A 412 -14.45 34.84 -5.48
CA GLU A 412 -14.81 33.44 -5.24
C GLU A 412 -16.14 33.00 -5.88
N GLU A 413 -17.17 33.85 -5.76
CA GLU A 413 -18.49 33.55 -6.33
C GLU A 413 -18.44 33.41 -7.87
N ASP A 414 -17.64 34.25 -8.54
CA ASP A 414 -17.51 34.22 -9.99
C ASP A 414 -16.57 33.10 -10.46
N ARG A 415 -15.55 32.74 -9.67
CA ARG A 415 -14.77 31.51 -9.88
C ARG A 415 -15.69 30.30 -9.90
N CYS A 416 -16.52 30.15 -8.87
CA CYS A 416 -17.48 29.04 -8.77
C CYS A 416 -18.43 28.99 -9.99
N LYS A 417 -19.00 30.13 -10.40
CA LYS A 417 -19.88 30.19 -11.57
C LYS A 417 -19.19 29.68 -12.84
N VAL A 418 -17.98 30.17 -13.11
CA VAL A 418 -17.22 29.77 -14.31
C VAL A 418 -16.86 28.28 -14.27
N LEU A 419 -16.46 27.74 -13.12
CA LEU A 419 -16.14 26.31 -12.99
C LEU A 419 -17.38 25.42 -13.18
N ILE A 420 -18.51 25.79 -12.60
CA ILE A 420 -19.78 25.07 -12.76
C ILE A 420 -20.24 25.11 -14.22
N GLU A 421 -20.13 26.27 -14.87
CA GLU A 421 -20.42 26.41 -16.31
C GLU A 421 -19.50 25.51 -17.14
N GLU A 422 -18.20 25.50 -16.86
CA GLU A 422 -17.26 24.65 -17.60
C GLU A 422 -17.51 23.15 -17.35
N LEU A 423 -17.92 22.74 -16.16
CA LEU A 423 -18.34 21.36 -15.86
C LEU A 423 -19.62 20.97 -16.61
N SER A 424 -20.48 21.93 -16.98
CA SER A 424 -21.67 21.66 -17.79
C SER A 424 -21.34 21.33 -19.26
N HIS A 425 -20.12 21.64 -19.72
CA HIS A 425 -19.66 21.35 -21.08
C HIS A 425 -18.96 19.99 -21.18
N GLN A 426 -19.17 19.28 -22.29
CA GLN A 426 -18.43 18.03 -22.60
C GLN A 426 -17.04 18.28 -23.20
N ARG A 427 -16.81 19.45 -23.82
CA ARG A 427 -15.52 19.77 -24.44
C ARG A 427 -14.40 19.97 -23.40
N PRO A 428 -13.16 19.54 -23.66
CA PRO A 428 -12.01 20.00 -22.88
C PRO A 428 -11.71 21.49 -23.17
N LEU A 429 -11.00 22.12 -22.22
CA LEU A 429 -10.28 23.38 -22.39
C LEU A 429 -8.89 23.17 -23.00
N VAL A 430 -8.26 22.01 -22.75
CA VAL A 430 -6.95 21.68 -23.30
C VAL A 430 -7.05 21.50 -24.81
N SER A 431 -6.11 22.12 -25.54
CA SER A 431 -5.94 21.96 -26.98
C SER A 431 -4.58 21.29 -27.25
N PRO A 432 -4.53 20.20 -28.03
CA PRO A 432 -3.27 19.57 -28.42
C PRO A 432 -2.44 20.44 -29.39
N PHE A 433 -3.01 21.54 -29.89
CA PHE A 433 -2.37 22.45 -30.84
C PHE A 433 -1.79 23.71 -30.19
N THR A 434 -1.82 23.80 -28.85
CA THR A 434 -1.37 24.96 -28.10
C THR A 434 -0.22 24.59 -27.16
N ALA A 435 0.77 25.48 -27.03
CA ALA A 435 1.83 25.34 -26.05
C ALA A 435 1.39 25.89 -24.68
N TYR A 436 1.74 25.18 -23.61
CA TYR A 436 1.48 25.55 -22.22
C TYR A 436 2.78 25.74 -21.46
N GLY A 437 2.74 26.48 -20.35
CA GLY A 437 3.84 26.62 -19.42
C GLY A 437 4.28 25.28 -18.82
N GLU A 438 5.48 25.27 -18.22
CA GLU A 438 6.06 24.03 -17.67
C GLU A 438 5.19 23.40 -16.58
N GLU A 439 4.65 24.21 -15.65
CA GLU A 439 3.77 23.75 -14.57
C GLU A 439 2.51 23.08 -15.12
N THR A 440 1.75 23.78 -15.98
CA THR A 440 0.55 23.25 -16.64
C THR A 440 0.83 21.98 -17.43
N ARG A 441 1.90 21.94 -18.21
CA ARG A 441 2.29 20.73 -18.98
C ARG A 441 2.57 19.55 -18.06
N ARG A 442 3.22 19.76 -16.91
CA ARG A 442 3.52 18.71 -15.93
C ARG A 442 2.28 18.21 -15.21
N GLU A 443 1.36 19.09 -14.83
CA GLU A 443 0.09 18.70 -14.21
C GLU A 443 -0.78 17.90 -15.18
N LEU A 444 -0.94 18.38 -16.42
CA LEU A 444 -1.67 17.65 -17.45
C LEU A 444 -1.07 16.27 -17.72
N ALA A 445 0.25 16.16 -17.89
CA ALA A 445 0.92 14.87 -18.10
C ALA A 445 0.73 13.89 -16.92
N THR A 446 0.64 14.41 -15.69
CA THR A 446 0.38 13.59 -14.50
C THR A 446 -1.06 13.11 -14.46
N MET A 447 -2.02 13.97 -14.80
CA MET A 447 -3.43 13.60 -14.91
C MET A 447 -3.69 12.62 -16.06
N GLU A 448 -3.00 12.77 -17.19
CA GLU A 448 -3.04 11.82 -18.31
C GLU A 448 -2.51 10.44 -17.90
N ALA A 449 -1.42 10.41 -17.13
CA ALA A 449 -0.90 9.17 -16.55
C ALA A 449 -1.91 8.51 -15.60
N ALA A 450 -2.62 9.29 -14.79
CA ALA A 450 -3.70 8.79 -13.93
C ALA A 450 -4.89 8.25 -14.74
N ALA A 451 -5.28 8.93 -15.82
CA ALA A 451 -6.32 8.45 -16.73
C ALA A 451 -5.92 7.13 -17.42
N GLN A 452 -4.65 7.01 -17.81
CA GLN A 452 -4.12 5.76 -18.35
C GLN A 452 -4.11 4.64 -17.30
N ALA A 453 -3.73 4.95 -16.06
CA ALA A 453 -3.79 3.99 -14.96
C ALA A 453 -5.21 3.44 -14.72
N VAL A 454 -6.24 4.29 -14.75
CA VAL A 454 -7.63 3.84 -14.62
C VAL A 454 -8.04 2.91 -15.77
N ARG A 455 -7.58 3.18 -17.01
CA ARG A 455 -7.82 2.29 -18.16
C ARG A 455 -7.12 0.93 -18.01
N ASP A 456 -5.91 0.93 -17.49
CA ASP A 456 -5.08 -0.27 -17.41
C ASP A 456 -5.43 -1.17 -16.21
N TYR A 457 -5.70 -0.56 -15.05
CA TYR A 457 -5.91 -1.27 -13.77
C TYR A 457 -7.36 -1.25 -13.29
N GLY A 458 -8.24 -0.45 -13.91
CA GLY A 458 -9.60 -0.18 -13.43
C GLY A 458 -9.67 0.94 -12.40
N HIS A 459 -10.88 1.37 -12.06
CA HIS A 459 -11.15 2.53 -11.19
C HIS A 459 -10.58 2.40 -9.77
N GLY A 460 -10.42 1.19 -9.25
CA GLY A 460 -9.92 0.97 -7.88
C GLY A 460 -8.43 1.28 -7.68
N CYS A 461 -7.65 1.49 -8.76
CA CYS A 461 -6.21 1.74 -8.64
C CYS A 461 -5.87 3.13 -8.11
N LEU A 462 -6.81 4.08 -8.21
CA LEU A 462 -6.69 5.41 -7.63
C LEU A 462 -7.59 5.49 -6.40
N GLY A 463 -7.07 6.08 -5.33
CA GLY A 463 -7.85 6.42 -4.15
C GLY A 463 -8.50 7.80 -4.31
N ALA A 464 -8.18 8.71 -3.40
CA ALA A 464 -8.66 10.09 -3.45
C ALA A 464 -7.71 11.00 -4.24
N TYR A 465 -8.27 12.01 -4.88
CA TYR A 465 -7.56 13.22 -5.26
C TYR A 465 -7.65 14.20 -4.08
N VAL A 466 -6.57 14.28 -3.31
CA VAL A 466 -6.42 15.13 -2.13
C VAL A 466 -5.99 16.53 -2.56
N ILE A 467 -6.71 17.54 -2.09
CA ILE A 467 -6.41 18.95 -2.35
C ILE A 467 -5.78 19.55 -1.11
N SER A 468 -4.46 19.72 -1.07
CA SER A 468 -3.84 20.45 0.03
C SER A 468 -4.12 21.94 -0.05
N LYS A 469 -4.08 22.61 1.09
CA LYS A 469 -4.39 24.04 1.25
C LYS A 469 -5.80 24.40 0.76
N SER A 470 -6.78 23.54 1.04
CA SER A 470 -8.18 23.83 0.72
C SER A 470 -8.75 24.88 1.69
N ALA A 471 -9.33 25.95 1.17
CA ALA A 471 -9.91 27.03 1.96
C ALA A 471 -11.31 27.46 1.47
N THR A 472 -11.64 27.20 0.20
CA THR A 472 -12.82 27.74 -0.49
C THR A 472 -13.57 26.68 -1.29
N LEU A 473 -14.72 27.05 -1.87
CA LEU A 473 -15.52 26.13 -2.68
C LEU A 473 -14.87 25.91 -4.05
N SER A 474 -14.22 26.94 -4.62
CA SER A 474 -13.50 26.80 -5.88
C SER A 474 -12.45 25.69 -5.79
N ASP A 475 -11.73 25.58 -4.67
CA ASP A 475 -10.68 24.56 -4.48
C ASP A 475 -11.20 23.12 -4.69
N ILE A 476 -12.48 22.84 -4.38
CA ILE A 476 -13.12 21.54 -4.64
C ILE A 476 -13.52 21.38 -6.11
N LEU A 477 -13.96 22.46 -6.75
CA LEU A 477 -14.45 22.49 -8.14
C LEU A 477 -13.31 22.48 -9.17
N GLU A 478 -12.19 23.11 -8.86
CA GLU A 478 -11.02 23.24 -9.73
C GLU A 478 -10.44 21.90 -10.21
N PRO A 479 -10.12 20.93 -9.33
CA PRO A 479 -9.62 19.64 -9.77
C PRO A 479 -10.66 18.87 -10.59
N LEU A 480 -11.96 19.08 -10.38
CA LEU A 480 -12.98 18.47 -11.23
C LEU A 480 -12.89 18.97 -12.68
N VAL A 481 -12.68 20.27 -12.88
CA VAL A 481 -12.46 20.84 -14.23
C VAL A 481 -11.15 20.35 -14.82
N LEU A 482 -10.08 20.23 -14.02
CA LEU A 482 -8.79 19.73 -14.49
C LEU A 482 -8.84 18.24 -14.87
N LEU A 483 -9.46 17.40 -14.05
CA LEU A 483 -9.64 15.97 -14.33
C LEU A 483 -10.56 15.71 -15.53
N LYS A 484 -11.46 16.67 -15.85
CA LYS A 484 -12.27 16.63 -17.08
C LYS A 484 -11.41 16.65 -18.34
N GLN A 485 -10.25 17.30 -18.29
CA GLN A 485 -9.36 17.45 -19.45
C GLN A 485 -8.80 16.11 -19.92
N VAL A 486 -8.72 15.13 -19.03
CA VAL A 486 -8.12 13.81 -19.29
C VAL A 486 -9.13 12.67 -19.26
N GLY A 487 -10.43 12.99 -19.10
CA GLY A 487 -11.51 12.01 -19.06
C GLY A 487 -11.65 11.25 -17.74
N LEU A 488 -11.10 11.78 -16.63
CA LEU A 488 -11.38 11.28 -15.27
C LEU A 488 -12.63 11.94 -14.66
N VAL A 489 -13.07 13.06 -15.23
CA VAL A 489 -14.38 13.65 -14.99
C VAL A 489 -15.09 13.80 -16.34
N TRP A 490 -16.37 13.50 -16.38
CA TRP A 490 -17.23 13.74 -17.53
C TRP A 490 -18.14 14.92 -17.23
N GLY A 491 -18.06 15.97 -18.04
CA GLY A 491 -18.97 17.11 -17.97
C GLY A 491 -20.32 16.83 -18.63
N GLY A 492 -21.20 17.83 -18.61
CA GLY A 492 -22.56 17.74 -19.19
C GLY A 492 -23.65 18.16 -18.20
N ALA A 493 -24.90 17.84 -18.52
CA ALA A 493 -26.05 18.13 -17.65
C ALA A 493 -26.00 17.41 -16.28
N ALA A 494 -25.30 16.28 -16.21
CA ALA A 494 -25.09 15.51 -14.98
C ALA A 494 -23.61 15.08 -14.91
N PRO A 495 -22.70 15.97 -14.48
CA PRO A 495 -21.27 15.67 -14.42
C PRO A 495 -20.98 14.48 -13.50
N ARG A 496 -20.01 13.64 -13.87
CA ARG A 496 -19.61 12.44 -13.12
C ARG A 496 -18.10 12.40 -12.95
N SER A 497 -17.63 11.84 -11.84
CA SER A 497 -16.20 11.64 -11.60
C SER A 497 -15.86 10.16 -11.44
N SER A 498 -14.71 9.75 -11.98
CA SER A 498 -14.13 8.43 -11.71
C SER A 498 -13.20 8.42 -10.50
N VAL A 499 -12.87 9.60 -9.95
CA VAL A 499 -11.96 9.77 -8.81
C VAL A 499 -12.66 10.58 -7.73
N LYS A 500 -12.48 10.20 -6.47
CA LYS A 500 -13.04 10.95 -5.34
C LYS A 500 -12.21 12.21 -5.12
N ILE A 501 -12.86 13.33 -4.81
CA ILE A 501 -12.17 14.56 -4.40
C ILE A 501 -12.23 14.67 -2.89
N SER A 502 -11.09 14.91 -2.25
CA SER A 502 -10.98 15.09 -0.80
C SER A 502 -10.28 16.42 -0.49
N PRO A 503 -11.00 17.44 0.00
CA PRO A 503 -10.35 18.64 0.50
C PRO A 503 -9.56 18.30 1.78
N LEU A 504 -8.35 18.87 1.91
CA LEU A 504 -7.55 18.85 3.12
C LEU A 504 -7.56 20.24 3.76
N PHE A 505 -8.17 20.35 4.93
CA PHE A 505 -8.21 21.59 5.73
C PHE A 505 -7.08 21.55 6.77
N GLU A 506 -5.98 22.24 6.49
CA GLU A 506 -4.74 22.05 7.25
C GLU A 506 -4.37 23.21 8.19
N THR A 507 -4.92 24.41 7.99
CA THR A 507 -4.74 25.52 8.93
C THR A 507 -5.91 25.63 9.91
N ILE A 508 -5.71 26.35 11.02
CA ILE A 508 -6.76 26.58 12.01
C ILE A 508 -7.96 27.30 11.36
N GLU A 509 -7.69 28.33 10.55
CA GLU A 509 -8.74 29.08 9.86
C GLU A 509 -9.50 28.18 8.87
N ASP A 510 -8.78 27.35 8.11
CA ASP A 510 -9.39 26.40 7.17
C ASP A 510 -10.29 25.38 7.89
N LEU A 511 -9.86 24.87 9.05
CA LEU A 511 -10.65 23.95 9.87
C LEU A 511 -11.92 24.62 10.41
N GLU A 512 -11.85 25.88 10.81
CA GLU A 512 -13.02 26.66 11.25
C GLU A 512 -13.99 26.92 10.09
N GLN A 513 -13.48 27.16 8.88
CA GLN A 513 -14.27 27.41 7.67
C GLN A 513 -14.78 26.13 6.98
N GLY A 514 -14.12 24.98 7.20
CA GLY A 514 -14.39 23.71 6.52
C GLY A 514 -15.87 23.29 6.52
N PRO A 515 -16.59 23.33 7.65
CA PRO A 515 -18.02 23.02 7.67
C PRO A 515 -18.87 23.91 6.76
N ARG A 516 -18.50 25.19 6.59
CA ARG A 516 -19.19 26.11 5.68
C ARG A 516 -18.89 25.74 4.23
N VAL A 517 -17.64 25.51 3.87
CA VAL A 517 -17.21 25.12 2.52
C VAL A 517 -17.89 23.81 2.09
N LEU A 518 -17.89 22.80 2.97
CA LEU A 518 -18.54 21.52 2.70
C LEU A 518 -20.05 21.65 2.54
N ARG A 519 -20.70 22.50 3.34
CA ARG A 519 -22.14 22.78 3.16
C ARG A 519 -22.40 23.39 1.78
N GLN A 520 -21.61 24.39 1.39
CA GLN A 520 -21.74 25.02 0.07
C GLN A 520 -21.56 23.98 -1.06
N TRP A 521 -20.55 23.11 -0.96
CA TRP A 521 -20.33 22.02 -1.90
C TRP A 521 -21.52 21.07 -1.99
N LEU A 522 -21.98 20.53 -0.86
CA LEU A 522 -23.06 19.53 -0.80
C LEU A 522 -24.43 20.10 -1.19
N GLU A 523 -24.63 21.42 -1.09
CA GLU A 523 -25.83 22.11 -1.55
C GLU A 523 -25.87 22.29 -3.09
N LEU A 524 -24.73 22.22 -3.77
CA LEU A 524 -24.70 22.31 -5.23
C LEU A 524 -25.39 21.08 -5.86
N PRO A 525 -26.26 21.26 -6.89
CA PRO A 525 -26.87 20.15 -7.60
C PRO A 525 -25.86 19.17 -8.22
N ILE A 526 -24.72 19.69 -8.71
CA ILE A 526 -23.66 18.89 -9.32
C ILE A 526 -22.95 17.96 -8.33
N SER A 527 -22.97 18.27 -7.02
CA SER A 527 -22.31 17.42 -6.02
C SER A 527 -22.90 16.01 -5.99
N ARG A 528 -24.23 15.88 -6.13
CA ARG A 528 -24.92 14.59 -6.14
C ARG A 528 -24.49 13.72 -7.30
N THR A 529 -24.32 14.29 -8.49
CA THR A 529 -23.93 13.53 -9.68
C THR A 529 -22.44 13.18 -9.67
N ILE A 530 -21.60 14.07 -9.09
CA ILE A 530 -20.17 13.82 -8.90
C ILE A 530 -19.94 12.72 -7.86
N LEU A 531 -20.68 12.73 -6.74
CA LEU A 531 -20.57 11.72 -5.67
C LEU A 531 -21.23 10.38 -6.02
N GLY A 532 -22.10 10.36 -7.03
CA GLY A 532 -22.75 9.15 -7.53
C GLY A 532 -23.91 8.63 -6.66
N ASP A 533 -24.39 7.43 -6.98
CA ASP A 533 -25.62 6.85 -6.40
C ASP A 533 -25.52 6.56 -4.89
N LYS A 534 -24.31 6.28 -4.40
CA LYS A 534 -23.98 6.14 -2.98
C LYS A 534 -23.07 7.30 -2.59
N PRO A 535 -23.62 8.49 -2.32
CA PRO A 535 -22.82 9.69 -2.16
C PRO A 535 -21.99 9.60 -0.89
N VAL A 536 -20.67 9.58 -1.05
CA VAL A 536 -19.69 9.57 0.05
C VAL A 536 -18.68 10.68 -0.20
N GLN A 537 -18.65 11.67 0.69
CA GLN A 537 -17.62 12.72 0.70
C GLN A 537 -16.53 12.33 1.70
N GLU A 538 -15.31 12.19 1.20
CA GLU A 538 -14.10 12.03 2.01
C GLU A 538 -13.50 13.42 2.29
N ILE A 539 -12.98 13.63 3.48
CA ILE A 539 -12.38 14.90 3.93
C ILE A 539 -11.11 14.52 4.68
N MET A 540 -10.04 15.29 4.49
CA MET A 540 -8.77 15.08 5.19
C MET A 540 -8.47 16.19 6.17
#